data_AF-A0A2R4CGR7-F1
#
_entry.id   AF-A0A2R4CGR7-F1
#
_cell.length_a   1.000
_cell.length_b   1.000
_cell.length_c   1.000
_cell.angle_alpha   90.00
_cell.angle_beta   90.00
_cell.angle_gamma   90.00
#
_symmetry.space_group_name_H-M   'P 1'
#
loop_
_entity.id
_entity.type
_entity.pdbx_description
1 polymer ?
#
loop_
_entity_poly.entity_id
_entity_poly.type
_entity_poly.pdbx_seq_one_letter_code
_entity_poly.pdbx_strand_id
1 'polypeptide(L)'
;MKLQSIVLAALLSTAFGGAMAENYTSPVIALVGDDAGSWTKGFETNHTVGLFTDTWTFQYGGVAAEATGFIKNLQNTKSNIDFYSATLNGVALDISNLGKKSEIEFFDLPVNGKLTLVLTGETFGTGASYAGTIDVTSAVPEPTTYGMLMGGLGVMAFLARRRKQA
;
A
#
# COMPACT_ATOMS: atom_id res chain seq x y z
N MET A 1 23.44 59.74 7.05
CA MET A 1 23.95 58.37 6.85
C MET A 1 22.93 57.43 7.49
N LYS A 2 21.97 56.92 6.71
CA LYS A 2 21.94 55.56 6.15
C LYS A 2 22.05 54.48 7.23
N LEU A 3 20.91 54.05 7.80
CA LEU A 3 20.83 52.82 8.62
C LEU A 3 19.40 52.23 8.75
N GLN A 4 18.44 52.61 7.90
CA GLN A 4 17.05 52.13 8.02
C GLN A 4 16.59 51.17 6.91
N SER A 5 17.48 50.80 5.98
CA SER A 5 17.07 50.10 4.75
C SER A 5 17.42 48.61 4.71
N ILE A 6 18.01 48.02 5.76
CA ILE A 6 18.52 46.64 5.70
C ILE A 6 17.57 45.61 6.34
N VAL A 7 16.65 46.02 7.22
CA VAL A 7 15.79 45.05 7.94
C VAL A 7 14.59 44.57 7.10
N LEU A 8 14.21 45.28 6.03
CA LEU A 8 13.05 44.92 5.22
C LEU A 8 13.33 43.87 4.13
N ALA A 9 14.60 43.51 3.90
CA ALA A 9 14.98 42.58 2.83
C ALA A 9 15.03 41.09 3.27
N ALA A 10 14.85 40.79 4.56
CA ALA A 10 15.02 39.43 5.10
C ALA A 10 13.70 38.66 5.33
N LEU A 11 12.54 39.25 5.05
CA LEU A 11 11.23 38.59 5.23
C LEU A 11 10.60 38.13 3.91
N LEU A 12 11.35 38.17 2.81
CA LEU A 12 10.92 37.70 1.49
C LEU A 12 11.59 36.38 1.09
N SER A 13 11.83 35.48 2.04
CA SER A 13 11.93 34.05 1.73
C SER A 13 10.51 33.49 1.61
N THR A 14 9.75 34.05 0.67
CA THR A 14 8.49 33.49 0.19
C THR A 14 8.75 32.04 -0.20
N ALA A 15 7.97 31.14 0.38
CA ALA A 15 7.92 29.74 0.08
C ALA A 15 8.15 29.49 -1.40
N PHE A 16 9.25 28.84 -1.74
CA PHE A 16 9.35 28.09 -2.99
C PHE A 16 8.44 26.86 -2.82
N GLY A 17 7.13 27.10 -2.83
CA GLY A 17 6.20 26.08 -3.26
C GLY A 17 6.50 25.87 -4.72
N GLY A 18 7.37 24.90 -5.03
CA GLY A 18 7.47 24.36 -6.38
C GLY A 18 6.05 24.07 -6.86
N ALA A 19 5.80 24.18 -8.17
CA ALA A 19 4.59 23.62 -8.74
C ALA A 19 4.57 22.13 -8.38
N MET A 20 3.93 21.79 -7.27
CA MET A 20 3.68 20.42 -6.89
C MET A 20 2.62 19.95 -7.89
N ALA A 21 2.88 18.83 -8.54
CA ALA A 21 1.80 18.04 -9.12
C ALA A 21 0.73 17.83 -8.04
N GLU A 22 -0.53 17.80 -8.45
CA GLU A 22 -1.67 17.82 -7.54
C GLU A 22 -1.64 16.59 -6.62
N ASN A 23 -1.44 16.81 -5.31
CA ASN A 23 -1.59 15.76 -4.31
C ASN A 23 -2.99 15.12 -4.41
N TYR A 24 -3.05 13.80 -4.53
CA TYR A 24 -4.30 13.08 -4.50
C TYR A 24 -4.58 12.48 -3.11
N THR A 25 -5.80 12.61 -2.61
CA THR A 25 -6.25 11.90 -1.41
C THR A 25 -7.52 11.14 -1.75
N SER A 26 -7.47 9.81 -1.66
CA SER A 26 -8.63 8.98 -1.97
C SER A 26 -9.70 9.08 -0.87
N PRO A 27 -10.99 8.88 -1.20
CA PRO A 27 -11.96 8.44 -0.19
C PRO A 27 -11.54 7.07 0.37
N VAL A 28 -12.24 6.59 1.41
CA VAL A 28 -12.05 5.22 1.88
C VAL A 28 -12.56 4.25 0.81
N ILE A 29 -11.68 3.40 0.30
CA ILE A 29 -12.00 2.40 -0.72
C ILE A 29 -12.18 1.05 -0.05
N ALA A 30 -13.39 0.51 -0.11
CA ALA A 30 -13.64 -0.86 0.31
C ALA A 30 -12.98 -1.82 -0.68
N LEU A 31 -12.13 -2.73 -0.17
CA LEU A 31 -11.69 -3.87 -0.97
C LEU A 31 -12.88 -4.82 -1.19
N VAL A 32 -12.91 -5.45 -2.35
CA VAL A 32 -13.92 -6.45 -2.70
C VAL A 32 -13.35 -7.81 -2.39
N GLY A 33 -14.03 -8.60 -1.58
CA GLY A 33 -13.54 -9.93 -1.21
C GLY A 33 -14.64 -10.98 -1.12
N ASP A 34 -14.21 -12.19 -0.89
CA ASP A 34 -15.05 -13.36 -0.67
C ASP A 34 -15.13 -13.73 0.83
N ASP A 35 -15.97 -14.72 1.13
CA ASP A 35 -16.07 -15.29 2.48
C ASP A 35 -14.85 -16.16 2.86
N ALA A 36 -13.92 -16.38 1.92
CA ALA A 36 -12.70 -17.17 2.12
C ALA A 36 -11.53 -16.32 2.65
N GLY A 37 -11.75 -15.02 2.87
CA GLY A 37 -10.76 -14.13 3.45
C GLY A 37 -9.75 -13.59 2.44
N SER A 38 -10.14 -13.49 1.17
CA SER A 38 -9.38 -12.83 0.12
C SER A 38 -10.09 -11.56 -0.31
N TRP A 39 -9.39 -10.43 -0.31
CA TRP A 39 -9.89 -9.12 -0.73
C TRP A 39 -8.96 -8.47 -1.74
N THR A 40 -9.50 -7.81 -2.75
CA THR A 40 -8.72 -7.14 -3.80
C THR A 40 -9.33 -5.81 -4.22
N LYS A 41 -8.48 -4.88 -4.68
CA LYS A 41 -8.92 -3.66 -5.34
C LYS A 41 -7.83 -3.09 -6.26
N GLY A 42 -8.23 -2.71 -7.47
CA GLY A 42 -7.43 -1.86 -8.35
C GLY A 42 -7.61 -0.37 -8.05
N PHE A 43 -6.57 0.43 -8.24
CA PHE A 43 -6.61 1.88 -8.10
C PHE A 43 -5.68 2.55 -9.12
N GLU A 44 -6.00 3.80 -9.48
CA GLU A 44 -5.25 4.59 -10.45
C GLU A 44 -5.47 6.09 -10.22
N THR A 45 -4.49 6.90 -10.60
CA THR A 45 -4.66 8.35 -10.68
C THR A 45 -3.80 8.93 -11.80
N ASN A 46 -4.09 10.17 -12.17
CA ASN A 46 -3.38 10.92 -13.19
C ASN A 46 -2.73 12.15 -12.54
N HIS A 47 -1.56 12.53 -13.05
CA HIS A 47 -0.82 13.68 -12.60
C HIS A 47 -0.45 14.61 -13.75
N THR A 48 -0.31 15.88 -13.38
CA THR A 48 0.33 16.90 -14.22
C THR A 48 1.78 17.11 -13.76
N VAL A 49 2.55 17.93 -14.47
CA VAL A 49 3.98 18.12 -14.19
C VAL A 49 4.22 18.60 -12.75
N GLY A 50 5.18 17.98 -12.06
CA GLY A 50 5.66 18.41 -10.74
C GLY A 50 5.71 17.29 -9.70
N LEU A 51 6.05 17.67 -8.47
CA LEU A 51 6.14 16.77 -7.31
C LEU A 51 4.77 16.49 -6.71
N PHE A 52 4.46 15.25 -6.31
CA PHE A 52 3.20 14.93 -5.65
C PHE A 52 3.39 14.11 -4.37
N THR A 53 2.38 14.13 -3.52
CA THR A 53 2.15 13.22 -2.40
C THR A 53 0.72 12.71 -2.46
N ASP A 54 0.58 11.43 -2.75
CA ASP A 54 -0.71 10.76 -2.82
C ASP A 54 -0.96 9.91 -1.59
N THR A 55 -2.19 9.96 -1.09
CA THR A 55 -2.65 9.14 0.03
C THR A 55 -3.85 8.31 -0.41
N TRP A 56 -3.66 7.00 -0.44
CA TRP A 56 -4.70 6.03 -0.70
C TRP A 56 -5.12 5.35 0.58
N THR A 57 -6.42 5.24 0.76
CA THR A 57 -7.03 4.63 1.94
C THR A 57 -7.90 3.46 1.52
N PHE A 58 -7.57 2.28 2.02
CA PHE A 58 -8.34 1.06 1.78
C PHE A 58 -8.88 0.45 3.08
N GLN A 59 -9.98 -0.30 2.96
CA GLN A 59 -10.60 -1.01 4.09
C GLN A 59 -11.03 -2.41 3.67
N TYR A 60 -10.62 -3.42 4.47
CA TYR A 60 -11.13 -4.81 4.41
C TYR A 60 -11.72 -5.22 5.77
N GLY A 61 -12.07 -6.50 5.93
CA GLY A 61 -12.78 -7.08 7.07
C GLY A 61 -12.17 -6.92 8.47
N GLY A 62 -11.12 -6.11 8.66
CA GLY A 62 -10.68 -5.69 9.99
C GLY A 62 -9.82 -6.72 10.75
N VAL A 63 -9.48 -7.83 10.10
CA VAL A 63 -8.73 -8.95 10.71
C VAL A 63 -7.24 -8.84 10.44
N ALA A 64 -6.42 -9.56 11.21
CA ALA A 64 -5.01 -9.72 10.86
C ALA A 64 -4.89 -10.44 9.52
N ALA A 65 -4.08 -9.88 8.61
CA ALA A 65 -3.94 -10.36 7.25
C ALA A 65 -2.55 -10.02 6.70
N GLU A 66 -2.29 -10.47 5.50
CA GLU A 66 -1.10 -10.14 4.73
C GLU A 66 -1.51 -9.39 3.46
N ALA A 67 -0.78 -8.33 3.11
CA ALA A 67 -1.02 -7.52 1.93
C ALA A 67 0.07 -7.74 0.89
N THR A 68 -0.35 -7.99 -0.33
CA THR A 68 0.49 -8.09 -1.53
C THR A 68 -0.05 -7.13 -2.58
N GLY A 69 0.82 -6.57 -3.40
CA GLY A 69 0.37 -5.64 -4.44
C GLY A 69 1.50 -5.03 -5.22
N PHE A 70 1.10 -4.20 -6.17
CA PHE A 70 2.04 -3.44 -6.99
C PHE A 70 1.49 -2.05 -7.30
N ILE A 71 2.41 -1.13 -7.61
CA ILE A 71 2.11 0.19 -8.15
C ILE A 71 3.07 0.41 -9.31
N LYS A 72 2.57 0.90 -10.45
CA LYS A 72 3.39 1.02 -11.65
C LYS A 72 3.02 2.22 -12.51
N ASN A 73 4.05 2.93 -12.96
CA ASN A 73 4.01 3.80 -14.12
C ASN A 73 4.83 3.18 -15.26
N LEU A 74 4.36 3.35 -16.49
CA LEU A 74 5.12 3.09 -17.70
C LEU A 74 5.27 4.39 -18.48
N GLN A 75 6.51 4.82 -18.69
CA GLN A 75 6.85 6.01 -19.45
C GLN A 75 6.38 5.87 -20.89
N ASN A 76 5.68 6.89 -21.38
CA ASN A 76 5.43 7.08 -22.80
C ASN A 76 6.41 8.11 -23.38
N THR A 77 6.28 8.47 -24.65
CA THR A 77 7.21 9.41 -25.31
C THR A 77 7.11 10.86 -24.81
N LYS A 78 6.08 11.20 -24.04
CA LYS A 78 5.74 12.56 -23.60
C LYS A 78 5.66 12.71 -22.09
N SER A 79 5.42 11.65 -21.33
CA SER A 79 5.24 11.70 -19.89
C SER A 79 5.78 10.48 -19.15
N ASN A 80 6.21 10.71 -17.90
CA ASN A 80 6.80 9.74 -16.98
C ASN A 80 6.40 10.08 -15.53
N ILE A 81 6.44 9.09 -14.64
CA ILE A 81 6.42 9.32 -13.19
C ILE A 81 7.60 8.56 -12.59
N ASP A 82 8.41 9.24 -11.77
CA ASP A 82 9.40 8.58 -10.91
C ASP A 82 8.88 8.57 -9.47
N PHE A 83 8.93 7.40 -8.81
CA PHE A 83 8.54 7.28 -7.41
C PHE A 83 9.72 7.59 -6.49
N TYR A 84 9.49 8.29 -5.38
CA TYR A 84 10.54 8.70 -4.43
C TYR A 84 10.42 8.04 -3.07
N SER A 85 9.20 7.88 -2.56
CA SER A 85 8.95 7.14 -1.32
C SER A 85 7.57 6.50 -1.34
N ALA A 86 7.45 5.32 -0.76
CA ALA A 86 6.16 4.68 -0.57
C ALA A 86 6.11 4.04 0.81
N THR A 87 4.96 4.14 1.49
CA THR A 87 4.72 3.43 2.74
C THR A 87 3.33 2.82 2.76
N LEU A 88 3.20 1.59 3.25
CA LEU A 88 1.91 1.00 3.61
C LEU A 88 1.81 0.90 5.13
N ASN A 89 0.84 1.60 5.73
CA ASN A 89 0.69 1.71 7.19
C ASN A 89 1.97 2.18 7.91
N GLY A 90 2.76 3.04 7.26
CA GLY A 90 4.03 3.56 7.79
C GLY A 90 5.23 2.62 7.60
N VAL A 91 5.04 1.40 7.07
CA VAL A 91 6.14 0.52 6.66
C VAL A 91 6.61 0.93 5.27
N ALA A 92 7.91 1.21 5.13
CA ALA A 92 8.50 1.58 3.85
C ALA A 92 8.41 0.43 2.83
N LEU A 93 8.11 0.77 1.58
CA LEU A 93 8.09 -0.15 0.45
C LEU A 93 9.26 0.16 -0.48
N ASP A 94 9.80 -0.89 -1.10
CA ASP A 94 10.91 -0.76 -2.03
C ASP A 94 10.43 -0.17 -3.37
N ILE A 95 11.26 0.73 -3.93
CA ILE A 95 10.99 1.43 -5.18
C ILE A 95 12.05 1.06 -6.22
N SER A 96 11.62 0.86 -7.45
CA SER A 96 12.46 0.60 -8.61
C SER A 96 12.09 1.54 -9.76
N ASN A 97 12.90 2.57 -9.98
CA ASN A 97 12.84 3.42 -11.17
C ASN A 97 13.93 2.96 -12.15
N LEU A 98 13.56 2.15 -13.15
CA LEU A 98 14.50 1.52 -14.09
C LEU A 98 14.05 1.71 -15.54
N GLY A 99 14.87 2.39 -16.33
CA GLY A 99 14.60 2.60 -17.75
C GLY A 99 13.32 3.41 -17.98
N LYS A 100 12.29 2.78 -18.56
CA LYS A 100 10.98 3.40 -18.88
C LYS A 100 9.88 3.03 -17.90
N LYS A 101 10.22 2.60 -16.69
CA LYS A 101 9.26 2.16 -15.68
C LYS A 101 9.67 2.63 -14.29
N SER A 102 8.64 2.92 -13.51
CA SER A 102 8.72 3.15 -12.08
C SER A 102 7.74 2.21 -11.43
N GLU A 103 8.22 1.35 -10.54
CA GLU A 103 7.42 0.30 -9.93
C GLU A 103 7.72 0.12 -8.44
N ILE A 104 6.70 -0.31 -7.73
CA ILE A 104 6.74 -0.79 -6.35
C ILE A 104 6.05 -2.15 -6.36
N GLU A 105 6.65 -3.12 -5.71
CA GLU A 105 6.06 -4.43 -5.45
C GLU A 105 6.27 -4.75 -3.98
N PHE A 106 5.25 -5.30 -3.33
CA PHE A 106 5.33 -5.74 -1.95
C PHE A 106 4.56 -7.04 -1.79
N PHE A 107 5.06 -7.89 -0.90
CA PHE A 107 4.57 -9.24 -0.73
C PHE A 107 4.43 -9.54 0.74
N ASP A 108 3.33 -10.21 1.08
CA ASP A 108 3.05 -10.81 2.38
C ASP A 108 3.26 -9.84 3.55
N LEU A 109 2.96 -8.55 3.34
CA LEU A 109 3.20 -7.53 4.35
C LEU A 109 2.13 -7.65 5.45
N PRO A 110 2.50 -7.86 6.72
CA PRO A 110 1.51 -7.97 7.78
C PRO A 110 0.70 -6.68 7.93
N VAL A 111 -0.62 -6.81 7.88
CA VAL A 111 -1.55 -5.70 7.99
C VAL A 111 -2.70 -6.03 8.94
N ASN A 112 -3.30 -4.96 9.48
CA ASN A 112 -4.47 -5.07 10.32
C ASN A 112 -5.40 -3.88 10.06
N GLY A 113 -6.64 -4.19 9.66
CA GLY A 113 -7.69 -3.18 9.55
C GLY A 113 -7.54 -2.24 8.36
N LYS A 114 -7.53 -0.95 8.63
CA LYS A 114 -7.48 0.08 7.58
C LYS A 114 -6.07 0.16 7.01
N LEU A 115 -5.96 0.25 5.69
CA LEU A 115 -4.69 0.39 4.99
C LEU A 115 -4.53 1.81 4.50
N THR A 116 -3.36 2.39 4.73
CA THR A 116 -2.98 3.71 4.23
C THR A 116 -1.68 3.60 3.47
N LEU A 117 -1.77 3.74 2.15
CA LEU A 117 -0.64 3.86 1.25
C LEU A 117 -0.34 5.35 1.04
N VAL A 118 0.88 5.77 1.36
CA VAL A 118 1.39 7.11 1.06
C VAL A 118 2.48 6.97 0.03
N LEU A 119 2.33 7.65 -1.11
CA LEU A 119 3.24 7.59 -2.24
C LEU A 119 3.70 9.01 -2.61
N THR A 120 5.00 9.21 -2.78
CA THR A 120 5.55 10.45 -3.31
C THR A 120 6.31 10.19 -4.59
N GLY A 121 6.37 11.20 -5.45
CA GLY A 121 7.09 11.12 -6.71
C GLY A 121 7.11 12.44 -7.45
N GLU A 122 7.68 12.41 -8.65
CA GLU A 122 7.68 13.51 -9.60
C GLU A 122 7.10 13.05 -10.93
N THR A 123 6.21 13.88 -11.48
CA THR A 123 5.65 13.69 -12.80
C THR A 123 6.38 14.58 -13.81
N PHE A 124 6.85 13.97 -14.89
CA PHE A 124 7.46 14.63 -16.03
C PHE A 124 6.49 14.63 -17.20
N GLY A 125 6.36 15.77 -17.88
CA GLY A 125 5.39 15.93 -18.97
C GLY A 125 3.92 15.90 -18.52
N THR A 126 3.00 16.19 -19.44
CA THR A 126 1.57 16.30 -19.12
C THR A 126 0.85 14.97 -19.35
N GLY A 127 0.00 14.56 -18.40
CA GLY A 127 -0.86 13.37 -18.54
C GLY A 127 -0.09 12.08 -18.30
N ALA A 128 0.66 12.00 -17.20
CA ALA A 128 1.19 10.74 -16.70
C ALA A 128 0.20 10.13 -15.71
N SER A 129 0.20 8.81 -15.58
CA SER A 129 -0.64 8.10 -14.62
C SER A 129 0.10 6.91 -14.06
N TYR A 130 -0.28 6.48 -12.86
CA TYR A 130 0.11 5.19 -12.34
C TYR A 130 -1.14 4.43 -11.91
N ALA A 131 -1.01 3.11 -11.87
CA ALA A 131 -2.05 2.21 -11.41
C ALA A 131 -1.43 1.08 -10.58
N GLY A 132 -2.27 0.41 -9.80
CA GLY A 132 -1.85 -0.67 -8.94
C GLY A 132 -3.00 -1.56 -8.50
N THR A 133 -2.65 -2.66 -7.86
CA THR A 133 -3.58 -3.49 -7.10
C THR A 133 -3.11 -3.59 -5.66
N ILE A 134 -4.08 -3.73 -4.75
CA ILE A 134 -3.83 -4.17 -3.40
C ILE A 134 -4.69 -5.41 -3.14
N ASP A 135 -4.02 -6.47 -2.74
CA ASP A 135 -4.57 -7.78 -2.47
C ASP A 135 -4.28 -8.09 -1.01
N VAL A 136 -5.31 -8.47 -0.27
CA VAL A 136 -5.24 -8.75 1.17
C VAL A 136 -5.78 -10.14 1.39
N THR A 137 -5.01 -10.99 2.07
CA THR A 137 -5.45 -12.34 2.42
C THR A 137 -5.34 -12.50 3.92
N SER A 138 -6.44 -12.81 4.60
CA SER A 138 -6.38 -13.15 6.02
C SER A 138 -5.63 -14.46 6.19
N ALA A 139 -4.81 -14.55 7.23
CA ALA A 139 -4.24 -15.83 7.62
C ALA A 139 -5.38 -16.82 7.87
N VAL A 140 -5.46 -17.89 7.07
CA VAL A 140 -6.47 -18.93 7.24
C VAL A 140 -6.33 -19.48 8.66
N PRO A 141 -7.35 -19.39 9.52
CA PRO A 141 -7.27 -19.96 10.85
C PRO A 141 -7.28 -21.50 10.74
N GLU A 142 -6.10 -22.09 10.67
CA GLU A 142 -5.92 -23.52 10.89
C GLU A 142 -6.02 -23.99 12.38
N PRO A 143 -6.28 -23.19 13.44
CA PRO A 143 -6.40 -23.75 14.80
C PRO A 143 -7.50 -24.81 14.92
N THR A 144 -8.62 -24.64 14.21
CA THR A 144 -9.74 -25.58 14.24
C THR A 144 -9.40 -26.85 13.47
N THR A 145 -8.67 -26.75 12.36
CA THR A 145 -8.20 -27.92 11.58
C THR A 145 -7.22 -28.76 12.39
N TYR A 146 -6.24 -28.11 13.03
CA TYR A 146 -5.33 -28.82 13.92
C TYR A 146 -6.05 -29.38 15.16
N GLY A 147 -6.99 -28.62 15.73
CA GLY A 147 -7.83 -29.07 16.84
C GLY A 147 -8.71 -30.26 16.48
N MET A 148 -9.32 -30.27 15.29
CA MET A 148 -10.15 -31.38 14.79
C MET A 148 -9.29 -32.59 14.40
N LEU A 149 -8.11 -32.38 13.84
CA LEU A 149 -7.14 -33.43 13.57
C LEU A 149 -6.69 -34.09 14.88
N MET A 150 -6.25 -33.29 15.87
CA MET A 150 -5.86 -33.79 17.18
C MET A 150 -7.02 -34.42 17.93
N GLY A 151 -8.22 -33.85 17.84
CA GLY A 151 -9.44 -34.41 18.39
C GLY A 151 -9.78 -35.77 17.77
N GLY A 152 -9.70 -35.88 16.44
CA GLY A 152 -9.90 -37.13 15.70
C GLY A 152 -8.87 -38.19 16.07
N LEU A 153 -7.59 -37.82 16.16
CA LEU A 153 -6.52 -38.71 16.62
C LEU A 153 -6.75 -39.16 18.07
N GLY A 154 -7.22 -38.27 18.94
CA GLY A 154 -7.58 -38.59 20.33
C GLY A 154 -8.69 -39.63 20.43
N VAL A 155 -9.75 -39.49 19.62
CA VAL A 155 -10.86 -40.46 19.55
C VAL A 155 -10.37 -41.82 19.04
N MET A 156 -9.54 -41.84 17.99
CA MET A 156 -8.98 -43.07 17.44
C MET A 156 -8.08 -43.80 18.44
N ALA A 157 -7.23 -43.06 19.16
CA ALA A 157 -6.39 -43.60 20.22
C ALA A 157 -7.22 -44.22 21.38
N PHE A 158 -8.32 -43.56 21.76
CA PHE A 158 -9.23 -44.07 22.78
C PHE A 158 -9.93 -45.37 22.35
N LEU A 159 -10.44 -45.43 21.11
CA LEU A 159 -11.08 -46.63 20.57
C LEU A 159 -10.10 -47.80 20.44
N ALA A 160 -8.86 -47.54 20.01
CA ALA A 160 -7.80 -48.54 19.95
C ALA A 160 -7.47 -49.12 21.34
N ARG A 161 -7.44 -48.27 22.38
CA ARG A 161 -7.24 -48.72 23.77
C ARG A 161 -8.36 -49.62 24.26
N ARG A 162 -9.62 -49.28 23.98
CA ARG A 162 -10.78 -50.10 24.39
C ARG A 162 -10.76 -51.50 23.76
N ARG A 163 -10.37 -51.61 22.48
CA ARG A 163 -10.26 -52.89 21.78
C ARG A 163 -9.17 -53.80 22.33
N LYS A 164 -8.13 -53.23 22.94
CA LYS A 164 -7.05 -54.01 23.57
C LYS A 164 -7.44 -54.52 24.97
N GLN A 165 -8.44 -53.91 25.60
CA GLN A 165 -8.92 -54.28 26.94
C GLN A 165 -10.15 -55.19 26.92
N ALA A 166 -10.75 -55.43 25.75
CA ALA A 166 -11.78 -56.44 25.51
C ALA A 166 -11.13 -57.69 24.88
#